data_AF-A0A8E2EA56-F1
#
_entry.id   AF-A0A8E2EA56-F1
#
_cell.length_a   1.000
_cell.length_b   1.000
_cell.length_c   1.000
_cell.angle_alpha   90.00
_cell.angle_beta   90.00
_cell.angle_gamma   90.00
#
_symmetry.space_group_name_H-M   'P 1'
#
loop_
_entity.id
_entity.type
_entity.pdbx_description
1 polymer ?
#
loop_
_entity_poly.entity_id
_entity_poly.type
_entity_poly.pdbx_seq_one_letter_code
_entity_poly.pdbx_strand_id
1 'polypeptide(L)'
;MNKALALAATAGTFALRYACEHPIQAGITTLGLGLGLSSVLGVRRLVAMPLKAVGFGGEGVIEGSAAARWQRTAYAGNVPVGSIFARLQSLGTMWGRRG
;
A
#
# COMPACT_ATOMS: atom_id res chain seq x y z
N MET A 1 -34.65 1.24 -18.87
CA MET A 1 -34.21 0.93 -17.48
C MET A 1 -32.93 0.12 -17.57
N ASN A 2 -31.80 0.65 -17.06
CA ASN A 2 -30.48 0.07 -17.29
C ASN A 2 -30.28 -1.20 -16.45
N LYS A 3 -30.00 -2.34 -17.10
CA LYS A 3 -29.85 -3.66 -16.45
C LYS A 3 -28.85 -3.68 -15.28
N ALA A 4 -27.83 -2.82 -15.32
CA ALA A 4 -26.85 -2.64 -14.25
C ALA A 4 -27.47 -2.13 -12.93
N LEU A 5 -28.46 -1.25 -13.02
CA LEU A 5 -29.15 -0.70 -11.84
C LEU A 5 -30.03 -1.76 -11.17
N ALA A 6 -30.70 -2.59 -11.99
CA ALA A 6 -31.50 -3.71 -11.51
C ALA A 6 -30.63 -4.76 -10.81
N LEU A 7 -29.47 -5.09 -11.39
CA LEU A 7 -28.52 -6.04 -10.80
C LEU A 7 -27.98 -5.55 -9.44
N ALA A 8 -27.65 -4.25 -9.33
CA ALA A 8 -27.19 -3.67 -8.08
C ALA A 8 -28.26 -3.71 -6.97
N ALA A 9 -29.53 -3.45 -7.33
CA ALA A 9 -30.64 -3.54 -6.38
C ALA A 9 -30.91 -4.98 -5.91
N THR A 10 -30.81 -5.97 -6.80
CA THR A 10 -30.97 -7.39 -6.46
C THR A 10 -29.79 -7.90 -5.62
N ALA A 11 -28.56 -7.51 -5.96
CA ALA A 11 -27.38 -7.86 -5.16
C ALA A 11 -27.45 -7.27 -3.75
N GLY A 12 -27.91 -6.01 -3.61
CA GLY A 12 -28.07 -5.36 -2.31
C GLY A 12 -29.11 -6.05 -1.42
N THR A 13 -30.27 -6.41 -1.99
CA THR A 13 -31.32 -7.12 -1.24
C THR A 13 -30.89 -8.54 -0.84
N PHE A 14 -30.13 -9.24 -1.69
CA PHE A 14 -29.53 -10.53 -1.34
C PHE A 14 -28.53 -10.41 -0.20
N ALA A 15 -27.64 -9.43 -0.25
CA ALA A 15 -26.64 -9.20 0.80
C ALA A 15 -27.29 -8.88 2.16
N LEU A 16 -28.36 -8.07 2.17
CA LEU A 16 -29.12 -7.77 3.39
C LEU A 16 -29.81 -9.03 3.95
N ARG A 17 -30.41 -9.83 3.08
CA ARG A 17 -31.11 -11.04 3.49
C ARG A 17 -30.14 -12.10 4.06
N TYR A 18 -28.99 -12.27 3.41
CA TYR A 18 -27.92 -13.12 3.90
C TYR A 18 -27.37 -12.64 5.26
N ALA A 19 -27.24 -11.33 5.46
CA ALA A 19 -26.82 -10.77 6.74
C ALA A 19 -27.82 -11.03 7.87
N CYS A 20 -29.12 -11.04 7.58
CA CYS A 20 -30.16 -11.40 8.55
C CYS A 20 -30.20 -12.91 8.85
N GLU A 21 -29.97 -13.77 7.85
CA GLU A 21 -29.96 -15.24 8.02
C GLU A 21 -28.70 -15.74 8.74
N HIS A 22 -27.55 -15.10 8.50
CA HIS A 22 -26.25 -15.51 9.07
C HIS A 22 -25.48 -14.32 9.67
N PRO A 23 -25.96 -13.71 10.77
CA PRO A 23 -25.43 -12.45 11.30
C PRO A 23 -23.97 -12.54 11.72
N ILE A 24 -23.55 -13.67 12.31
CA ILE A 24 -22.16 -13.87 12.76
C ILE A 24 -21.22 -14.03 11.55
N GLN A 25 -21.60 -14.82 10.55
CA GLN A 25 -20.77 -15.05 9.35
C GLN A 25 -20.67 -13.79 8.48
N ALA A 26 -21.78 -13.05 8.33
CA ALA A 26 -21.79 -11.77 7.64
C ALA A 26 -20.91 -10.73 8.34
N GLY A 27 -20.94 -10.69 9.68
CA GLY A 27 -20.09 -9.82 10.48
C GLY A 27 -18.59 -10.14 10.30
N ILE A 28 -18.20 -11.41 10.43
CA ILE A 28 -16.80 -11.84 10.27
C ILE A 28 -16.29 -11.56 8.86
N THR A 29 -17.10 -11.80 7.83
CA THR A 29 -16.72 -11.57 6.43
C THR A 29 -16.53 -10.08 6.14
N THR A 30 -17.45 -9.24 6.65
CA THR A 30 -17.37 -7.78 6.48
C THR A 30 -16.17 -7.20 7.22
N LEU A 31 -15.93 -7.63 8.46
CA LEU A 31 -14.77 -7.21 9.24
C LEU A 31 -13.45 -7.68 8.61
N GLY A 32 -13.36 -8.93 8.18
CA GLY A 32 -12.17 -9.49 7.56
C GLY A 32 -11.78 -8.79 6.26
N LEU A 33 -12.75 -8.55 5.37
CA LEU A 33 -12.52 -7.83 4.12
C LEU A 33 -12.24 -6.34 4.38
N GLY A 34 -12.97 -5.70 5.29
CA GLY A 34 -12.78 -4.30 5.65
C GLY A 34 -11.40 -4.04 6.23
N LEU A 35 -10.98 -4.84 7.21
CA LEU A 35 -9.66 -4.73 7.84
C LEU A 35 -8.55 -5.16 6.87
N GLY A 36 -8.72 -6.24 6.13
CA GLY A 36 -7.73 -6.73 5.17
C GLY A 36 -7.44 -5.70 4.06
N LEU A 37 -8.49 -5.16 3.45
CA LEU A 37 -8.35 -4.16 2.38
C LEU A 37 -7.77 -2.84 2.91
N SER A 38 -8.22 -2.40 4.09
CA SER A 38 -7.70 -1.19 4.75
C SER A 38 -6.22 -1.35 5.13
N SER A 39 -5.79 -2.54 5.54
CA SER A 39 -4.39 -2.83 5.87
C SER A 39 -3.50 -2.74 4.63
N VAL A 40 -3.90 -3.35 3.51
CA VAL A 40 -3.10 -3.34 2.28
C VAL A 40 -2.97 -1.92 1.71
N LEU A 41 -4.07 -1.16 1.68
CA LEU A 41 -4.06 0.21 1.14
C LEU A 41 -3.45 1.23 2.12
N GLY A 42 -3.67 1.07 3.42
CA GLY A 42 -3.19 1.95 4.47
C GLY A 42 -1.69 1.80 4.73
N VAL A 43 -1.20 0.57 4.90
CA VAL A 43 0.24 0.28 5.12
C VAL A 43 1.06 0.75 3.92
N ARG A 44 0.54 0.57 2.70
CA ARG A 44 1.14 1.08 1.46
C ARG A 44 1.41 2.58 1.52
N ARG A 45 0.42 3.37 1.96
CA ARG A 45 0.57 4.83 2.07
C ARG A 45 1.52 5.21 3.20
N LEU A 46 1.43 4.54 4.34
CA LEU A 46 2.28 4.81 5.50
C LEU A 46 3.77 4.52 5.24
N VAL A 47 4.09 3.54 4.41
CA VAL A 47 5.48 3.21 4.06
C VAL A 47 5.96 4.06 2.88
N ALA A 48 5.16 4.24 1.83
CA ALA A 48 5.61 4.95 0.63
C ALA A 48 5.86 6.46 0.84
N MET A 49 5.09 7.11 1.73
CA MET A 49 5.21 8.56 1.99
C MET A 49 6.55 8.95 2.64
N PRO A 50 6.97 8.34 3.76
CA PRO A 50 8.25 8.66 4.40
C PRO A 50 9.45 8.28 3.52
N LEU A 51 9.38 7.18 2.76
CA LEU A 51 10.46 6.84 1.83
C LEU A 51 10.62 7.89 0.72
N LYS A 52 9.53 8.38 0.13
CA LYS A 52 9.59 9.50 -0.83
C LYS A 52 10.11 10.78 -0.18
N ALA A 53 9.70 11.10 1.04
CA ALA A 53 10.16 12.28 1.77
C ALA A 53 11.67 12.24 2.09
N VAL A 54 12.21 11.06 2.39
CA VAL A 54 13.65 10.86 2.60
C VAL A 54 14.43 10.91 1.29
N GLY A 55 13.78 10.60 0.16
CA GLY A 55 14.38 10.66 -1.16
C GLY A 55 14.57 9.31 -1.85
N PHE A 56 13.85 8.28 -1.42
CA PHE A 56 13.83 6.99 -2.09
C PHE A 56 12.61 6.92 -3.02
N GLY A 57 12.86 6.94 -4.33
CA GLY A 57 11.88 6.89 -5.40
C GLY A 57 11.84 5.54 -6.14
N GLY A 58 10.94 5.43 -7.13
CA GLY A 58 10.70 4.20 -7.90
C GLY A 58 11.85 3.75 -8.78
N GLU A 59 12.81 4.62 -9.06
CA GLU A 59 14.02 4.31 -9.82
C GLU A 59 15.28 4.20 -8.94
N GLY A 60 15.19 4.52 -7.65
CA GLY A 60 16.33 4.53 -6.74
C GLY A 60 16.35 5.78 -5.86
N VAL A 61 17.55 6.26 -5.52
CA VAL A 61 17.73 7.48 -4.74
C VAL A 61 17.48 8.70 -5.63
N ILE A 62 16.60 9.60 -5.20
CA ILE A 62 16.29 10.85 -5.89
C ILE A 62 17.49 11.81 -5.73
N GLU A 63 18.00 12.33 -6.83
CA GLU A 63 19.11 13.30 -6.80
C GLU A 63 18.75 14.55 -5.99
N GLY A 64 19.69 15.06 -5.20
CA GLY A 64 19.48 16.24 -4.34
C GLY A 64 18.67 16.00 -3.06
N SER A 65 18.21 14.77 -2.80
CA SER A 65 17.45 14.42 -1.60
C SER A 65 18.31 14.16 -0.36
N ALA A 66 17.68 14.05 0.83
CA ALA A 66 18.36 13.69 2.06
C ALA A 66 19.07 12.32 1.96
N ALA A 67 18.48 11.37 1.23
CA ALA A 67 19.10 10.09 0.90
C ALA A 67 20.36 10.25 0.01
N ALA A 68 20.34 11.14 -0.97
CA ALA A 68 21.52 11.43 -1.80
C ALA A 68 22.64 12.07 -0.99
N ARG A 69 22.31 12.99 -0.08
CA ARG A 69 23.28 13.59 0.83
C ARG A 69 23.86 12.54 1.79
N TRP A 70 23.03 11.63 2.30
CA TRP A 70 23.48 10.54 3.17
C TRP A 70 24.36 9.53 2.44
N GLN A 71 24.05 9.15 1.20
CA GLN A 71 24.92 8.31 0.38
C GLN A 71 26.29 8.97 0.15
N ARG A 72 26.31 10.29 -0.08
CA ARG A 72 27.53 11.06 -0.29
C ARG A 72 28.37 11.19 0.99
N THR A 73 27.73 11.38 2.14
CA THR A 73 28.43 11.61 3.42
C THR A 73 28.81 10.32 4.15
N ALA A 74 27.93 9.33 4.19
CA ALA A 74 28.16 8.10 4.96
C ALA A 74 28.80 6.97 4.15
N TYR A 75 28.62 6.97 2.83
CA TYR A 75 29.08 5.86 1.97
C TYR A 75 30.00 6.32 0.83
N ALA A 76 30.36 7.61 0.78
CA ALA A 76 31.22 8.20 -0.26
C ALA A 76 30.81 7.85 -1.71
N GLY A 77 29.51 7.56 -1.93
CA GLY A 77 28.98 7.12 -3.22
C GLY A 77 28.92 5.61 -3.44
N ASN A 78 29.59 4.78 -2.63
CA ASN A 78 29.59 3.32 -2.77
C ASN A 78 28.77 2.65 -1.65
N VAL A 79 27.49 2.37 -1.92
CA VAL A 79 26.59 1.75 -0.94
C VAL A 79 26.91 0.25 -0.83
N PRO A 80 27.32 -0.25 0.35
CA PRO A 80 27.59 -1.68 0.51
C PRO A 80 26.30 -2.49 0.41
N VAL A 81 26.36 -3.58 -0.35
CA VAL A 81 25.28 -4.56 -0.50
C VAL A 81 24.97 -5.16 0.88
N GLY A 82 23.70 -5.07 1.30
CA GLY A 82 23.25 -5.53 2.62
C GLY A 82 23.21 -4.45 3.71
N SER A 83 23.64 -3.21 3.43
CA SER A 83 23.46 -2.09 4.35
C SER A 83 21.98 -1.73 4.53
N ILE A 84 21.67 -1.10 5.67
CA ILE A 84 20.33 -0.54 5.94
C ILE A 84 19.90 0.41 4.81
N PHE A 85 20.85 1.14 4.23
CA PHE A 85 20.62 2.02 3.09
C PHE A 85 20.24 1.24 1.81
N ALA A 86 20.96 0.16 1.48
CA ALA A 86 20.61 -0.71 0.35
C ALA A 86 19.21 -1.34 0.53
N ARG A 87 18.83 -1.66 1.77
CA ARG A 87 17.49 -2.17 2.09
C ARG A 87 16.40 -1.11 1.91
N LEU A 88 16.66 0.13 2.35
CA LEU A 88 15.75 1.27 2.14
C LEU A 88 15.62 1.64 0.67
N GLN A 89 16.72 1.59 -0.08
CA GLN A 89 16.73 1.79 -1.53
C GLN A 89 15.87 0.74 -2.23
N SER A 90 16.08 -0.55 -1.93
CA SER A 90 15.26 -1.64 -2.48
C SER A 90 13.77 -1.48 -2.17
N LEU A 91 13.43 -1.11 -0.93
CA LEU A 91 12.05 -0.82 -0.52
C LEU A 91 11.48 0.39 -1.28
N GLY A 92 12.24 1.46 -1.43
CA GLY A 92 11.83 2.64 -2.19
C GLY A 92 11.58 2.35 -3.66
N THR A 93 12.46 1.57 -4.31
CA THR A 93 12.30 1.15 -5.70
C THR A 93 11.09 0.22 -5.87
N MET A 94 10.89 -0.73 -4.96
CA MET A 94 9.75 -1.66 -4.99
C MET A 94 8.39 -0.96 -4.84
N TRP A 95 8.30 0.03 -3.94
CA TRP A 95 7.06 0.76 -3.67
C TRP A 95 6.85 1.96 -4.59
N GLY A 96 7.91 2.61 -5.06
CA GLY A 96 7.84 3.75 -5.96
C GLY A 96 7.48 3.37 -7.40
N ARG A 97 7.78 2.15 -7.86
CA ARG A 97 7.42 1.67 -9.22
C ARG A 97 5.94 1.27 -9.36
N ARG A 98 5.21 1.09 -8.24
CA ARG A 98 3.76 0.73 -8.21
C ARG A 98 2.86 1.88 -7.75
N GLY A 99 3.41 3.09 -7.64
CA GLY A 99 2.74 4.30 -7.16
C GLY A 99 2.28 5.17 -8.30
#